data_AF-A0A534C0Q3-F1
#
_entry.id   AF-A0A534C0Q3-F1
#
_cell.length_a   1.000
_cell.length_b   1.000
_cell.length_c   1.000
_cell.angle_alpha   90.00
_cell.angle_beta   90.00
_cell.angle_gamma   90.00
#
_symmetry.space_group_name_H-M   'P 1'
#
loop_
_entity.id
_entity.type
_entity.pdbx_description
1 polymer ?
#
loop_
_entity_poly.entity_id
_entity_poly.type
_entity_poly.pdbx_seq_one_letter_code
_entity_poly.pdbx_strand_id
1 'polypeptide(L)' 'MFVTPAFAQAGPFGGDNMLVQLLPFVLIFVIMYFLILRPQQKRGKAHAELVKNLRRGDTVVTSGGLVGKV' A
#
# COMPACT_ATOMS: atom_id res chain seq x y z
N MET A 1 39.33 -11.81 13.99
CA MET A 1 38.03 -11.23 13.59
C MET A 1 37.13 -11.25 14.83
N PHE A 2 37.01 -10.10 15.50
CA PHE A 2 36.17 -9.95 16.69
C PHE A 2 34.75 -9.62 16.22
N VAL A 3 33.87 -10.62 16.18
CA VAL A 3 32.44 -10.38 16.00
C VAL A 3 31.88 -9.91 17.33
N THR A 4 31.52 -8.63 17.39
CA THR A 4 30.82 -8.04 18.53
C THR A 4 29.48 -8.77 18.69
N PRO A 5 29.10 -9.22 19.90
CA PRO A 5 27.76 -9.73 20.13
C PRO A 5 26.76 -8.60 19.89
N ALA A 6 25.91 -8.76 18.88
CA ALA A 6 24.78 -7.86 18.66
C ALA A 6 23.73 -8.12 19.75
N PHE A 7 23.72 -7.27 20.77
CA PHE A 7 22.62 -7.25 21.73
C PHE A 7 21.39 -6.67 21.04
N ALA A 8 20.37 -7.51 20.81
CA ALA A 8 19.04 -7.03 20.47
C ALA A 8 18.51 -6.25 21.69
N GLN A 9 18.70 -4.94 21.68
CA GLN A 9 18.19 -4.06 22.73
C GLN A 9 16.67 -4.16 22.72
N ALA A 10 16.11 -4.74 23.78
CA ALA A 10 14.68 -4.75 24.03
C ALA A 10 14.23 -3.28 24.07
N GLY A 11 13.50 -2.86 23.04
CA GLY A 11 12.82 -1.57 23.05
C GLY A 11 11.84 -1.49 24.22
N PRO A 12 11.26 -0.31 24.51
CA PRO A 12 10.42 -0.04 25.69
C PRO A 12 9.15 -0.91 25.82
N PHE A 13 8.94 -1.87 24.94
CA PHE A 13 7.82 -2.81 24.89
C PHE A 13 8.16 -4.19 25.50
N GLY A 14 9.06 -4.22 26.49
CA GLY A 14 9.43 -5.43 27.24
C GLY A 14 8.39 -5.82 28.29
N GLY A 15 7.28 -6.40 27.86
CA GLY A 15 6.32 -7.07 28.73
C GLY A 15 6.15 -8.53 28.32
N ASP A 16 6.07 -9.44 29.29
CA ASP A 16 5.99 -10.92 29.17
C ASP A 16 4.74 -11.44 28.42
N ASN A 17 3.96 -10.54 27.82
CA ASN A 17 2.78 -10.85 27.02
C ASN A 17 3.17 -11.00 25.54
N MET A 18 3.06 -12.22 25.02
CA MET A 18 3.23 -12.57 23.60
C MET A 18 2.42 -11.66 22.65
N LEU A 19 1.28 -11.13 23.12
CA LEU A 19 0.44 -10.17 22.38
C LEU A 19 1.14 -8.81 22.19
N VAL A 20 1.91 -8.35 23.17
CA VAL A 20 2.70 -7.10 23.11
C VAL A 20 3.92 -7.29 22.19
N GLN A 21 4.50 -8.49 22.13
CA GLN A 21 5.62 -8.81 21.23
C GLN A 21 5.20 -8.87 19.75
N LEU A 22 3.96 -9.25 19.45
CA LEU A 22 3.43 -9.27 18.07
C LEU A 22 2.92 -7.90 17.61
N LEU A 23 2.70 -6.95 18.53
CA LEU A 23 2.19 -5.62 18.25
C LEU A 23 3.01 -4.86 17.18
N PRO A 24 4.36 -4.83 17.20
CA PRO A 24 5.15 -4.12 16.19
C PRO A 24 4.98 -4.72 14.78
N PHE A 25 4.92 -6.04 14.67
CA PHE A 25 4.74 -6.72 13.39
C PHE A 25 3.36 -6.40 12.80
N VAL A 26 2.30 -6.54 13.59
CA VAL A 26 0.93 -6.21 13.16
C VAL A 26 0.84 -4.73 12.77
N LEU A 27 1.45 -3.83 13.54
CA LEU A 27 1.43 -2.39 13.27
C LEU A 27 2.13 -2.05 11.94
N ILE A 28 3.26 -2.67 11.63
CA ILE A 28 3.93 -2.52 10.33
C ILE A 28 3.02 -3.01 9.19
N PHE A 29 2.38 -4.18 9.33
CA PHE A 29 1.44 -4.69 8.34
C PHE A 29 0.26 -3.74 8.11
N VAL A 30 -0.32 -3.19 9.18
CA VAL A 30 -1.42 -2.23 9.11
C VAL A 30 -0.98 -0.95 8.39
N ILE A 31 0.20 -0.42 8.71
CA ILE A 31 0.73 0.79 8.05
C ILE A 31 0.96 0.53 6.55
N MET A 32 1.63 -0.57 6.20
CA MET A 32 1.87 -0.93 4.80
C MET A 32 0.57 -1.15 4.02
N TYR A 33 -0.40 -1.86 4.62
CA TYR A 33 -1.73 -2.05 4.04
C TYR A 33 -2.41 -0.71 3.76
N PHE A 34 -2.37 0.20 4.72
CA PHE A 34 -3.07 1.48 4.58
C PHE A 34 -2.36 2.42 3.59
N LEU A 35 -1.03 2.42 3.56
CA LEU A 35 -0.25 3.27 2.67
C LEU A 35 -0.18 2.79 1.22
N ILE A 36 -0.16 1.48 0.96
CA ILE A 36 -0.02 0.96 -0.42
C ILE A 36 -1.36 0.43 -0.94
N LEU A 37 -2.03 -0.44 -0.18
CA LEU A 37 -3.21 -1.13 -0.68
C LEU A 37 -4.39 -0.17 -0.87
N ARG A 38 -4.61 0.76 0.08
CA ARG A 38 -5.69 1.75 -0.03
C ARG A 38 -5.55 2.66 -1.25
N PRO A 39 -4.41 3.32 -1.54
CA PRO A 39 -4.30 4.14 -2.74
C PRO A 39 -4.29 3.31 -4.03
N GLN A 40 -3.72 2.10 -4.02
CA GLN A 40 -3.75 1.23 -5.20
C GLN A 40 -5.20 0.87 -5.58
N GLN A 41 -6.01 0.46 -4.59
CA GLN A 41 -7.43 0.18 -4.82
C GLN A 41 -8.19 1.42 -5.32
N LYS A 42 -7.89 2.62 -4.80
CA LYS A 42 -8.52 3.86 -5.29
C LYS A 42 -8.19 4.15 -6.75
N ARG A 43 -6.92 3.99 -7.18
CA ARG A 43 -6.51 4.21 -8.57
C ARG A 43 -7.19 3.23 -9.54
N GLY A 44 -7.27 1.96 -9.17
CA GLY A 44 -7.97 0.94 -9.97
C GLY A 44 -9.47 1.21 -10.10
N LYS A 45 -10.13 1.58 -8.99
CA LYS A 45 -11.55 1.94 -9.00
C LYS A 45 -11.83 3.18 -9.87
N ALA A 46 -11.01 4.22 -9.74
CA ALA A 46 -11.15 5.44 -10.55
C ALA A 46 -11.00 5.15 -12.05
N HIS A 47 -10.07 4.28 -12.45
CA HIS A 47 -9.92 3.89 -13.84
C HIS A 47 -11.12 3.09 -14.37
N ALA A 48 -11.62 2.12 -13.58
CA ALA A 48 -12.80 1.35 -13.93
C ALA A 48 -14.06 2.23 -14.07
N GLU A 49 -14.22 3.22 -13.20
CA GLU A 49 -15.31 4.20 -13.26
C GLU A 49 -15.19 5.13 -14.47
N LEU A 50 -13.97 5.58 -14.80
CA LEU A 50 -13.70 6.36 -16.01
C LEU A 50 -14.16 5.61 -17.25
N VAL A 51 -13.76 4.34 -17.39
CA VAL A 51 -14.15 3.49 -18.53
C VAL A 51 -15.66 3.23 -18.56
N LYS A 52 -16.29 3.01 -17.40
CA LYS A 52 -17.73 2.75 -17.31
C LYS A 52 -18.57 3.97 -17.74
N ASN A 53 -18.10 5.17 -17.46
CA ASN A 53 -18.82 6.41 -17.78
C ASN A 53 -18.58 6.89 -19.23
N LEU A 54 -17.73 6.21 -20.02
CA LEU A 54 -17.53 6.54 -21.42
C LEU A 54 -18.79 6.30 -22.24
N ARG A 55 -19.21 7.32 -22.98
CA ARG A 55 -20.33 7.26 -23.91
C ARG A 55 -19.81 7.36 -25.34
N ARG A 56 -20.63 6.86 -26.27
CA ARG A 56 -20.36 7.01 -27.71
C ARG A 56 -20.22 8.49 -28.04
N GLY A 57 -19.07 8.86 -28.58
CA GLY A 57 -18.74 10.22 -28.93
C GLY A 57 -17.84 10.96 -27.94
N ASP A 58 -17.45 10.34 -26.83
CA ASP A 58 -16.49 10.94 -25.90
C ASP A 58 -15.06 10.84 -26.43
N THR A 59 -14.32 11.93 -26.34
CA THR A 59 -12.90 11.96 -26.70
C THR A 59 -12.06 11.51 -25.52
N VAL A 60 -11.31 10.42 -25.68
CA VAL A 60 -10.44 9.82 -24.67
C VAL A 60 -8.98 9.96 -25.07
N VAL A 61 -8.14 10.31 -24.09
CA VAL A 61 -6.68 10.30 -24.24
C VAL A 61 -6.17 9.05 -23.53
N THR A 62 -5.58 8.15 -24.30
CA THR A 62 -4.99 6.92 -23.78
C THR A 62 -3.63 7.20 -23.15
N SER A 63 -3.14 6.29 -22.30
CA SER A 63 -1.84 6.41 -21.62
C SER A 63 -0.65 6.55 -22.58
N GLY A 64 -0.80 6.16 -23.85
CA GLY A 64 0.20 6.31 -24.92
C GLY A 64 0.13 7.65 -25.66
N GLY A 65 -0.71 8.60 -25.22
CA GLY A 65 -0.88 9.91 -25.86
C GLY A 65 -1.78 9.90 -27.10
N LEU A 66 -2.37 8.75 -27.43
CA LEU A 66 -3.31 8.65 -28.56
C LEU A 66 -4.67 9.21 -28.13
N VAL A 67 -5.17 10.17 -28.92
CA VAL A 67 -6.49 10.76 -28.78
C VAL A 67 -7.45 10.02 -29.70
N GLY A 68 -8.47 9.38 -29.12
CA GLY A 68 -9.50 8.63 -29.84
C GLY A 68 -10.88 9.04 -29.38
N LYS A 69 -11.90 8.82 -30.22
CA LYS A 69 -13.31 9.02 -29.88
C LYS A 69 -13.95 7.65 -29.70
N VAL A 70 -14.70 7.46 -28.61
CA VAL A 70 -15.38 6.19 -28.27
C VAL A 70 -16.54 5.91 -29.22
#